data_AF-A0A3D1M6A0-F1
#
_entry.id   AF-A0A3D1M6A0-F1
#
_cell.length_a   1.000
_cell.length_b   1.000
_cell.length_c   1.000
_cell.angle_alpha   90.00
_cell.angle_beta   90.00
_cell.angle_gamma   90.00
#
_symmetry.space_group_name_H-M   'P 1'
#
loop_
_entity.id
_entity.type
_entity.pdbx_description
1 polymer ?
#
loop_
_entity_poly.entity_id
_entity_poly.type
_entity_poly.pdbx_seq_one_letter_code
_entity_poly.pdbx_strand_id
1 'polypeptide(L)'
;MNDPTVTGALKSNATCTKKATYYKSCSNCEKLSTETFESGSLAAHSYTVQHVDTAHLASAATCTSPATYYYECSRCGKTGTDVFSYGDKLPHQFTAKIVSNTTKKSDATYDSPAVYYYSCSQCGAVSGSSTFTYGTTVPRPTVIPQVDVSYKTHIQTYGDSQPAMSNGWMAGTSGEAKRLENIWVRVSGNANLGVQYTTHCQTYGWLPWSANGEKNGTSGEAKRLEAIKIRLTGADKDNYDIYYRVHAQSFGWLAWAKNGEPSGTAGYGKRLEGIQIVVVKKGESAPGQSYANVNPSSVNTRAYVALQNGSIQIPGDAYNANIMYKTHVQSFGWQTWKTNGQMSGTSGKAKRLEGINIKLSNAPYSGGVRYTTHVQSYGWQGNENDPNTWRKDGEMSGTSGQAKRLEAIRISLYGEMAEHYDIYYRVHAQSFGWLSWAKNGEASGTAGLAKRLEGIQIILVPKGSPEPGRTYDNITATNTVSFIRR
;
A
#
# COMPACT_ATOMS: atom_id res chain seq x y z
N MET A 1 61.08 85.30 -32.91
CA MET A 1 61.13 83.91 -32.44
C MET A 1 59.81 83.51 -31.80
N ASN A 2 59.51 82.21 -31.82
CA ASN A 2 58.29 81.63 -31.24
C ASN A 2 58.59 81.18 -29.80
N ASP A 3 58.70 82.14 -28.88
CA ASP A 3 59.03 81.87 -27.48
C ASP A 3 57.84 82.22 -26.56
N PRO A 4 57.18 81.23 -25.94
CA PRO A 4 56.02 81.46 -25.09
C PRO A 4 56.38 81.96 -23.68
N THR A 5 57.68 82.06 -23.34
CA THR A 5 58.14 82.45 -22.00
C THR A 5 58.34 83.96 -21.84
N VAL A 6 58.27 84.73 -22.93
CA VAL A 6 58.39 86.19 -22.91
C VAL A 6 57.21 86.82 -22.19
N THR A 7 57.49 87.71 -21.23
CA THR A 7 56.47 88.34 -20.39
C THR A 7 55.52 89.20 -21.22
N GLY A 8 54.21 89.00 -21.06
CA GLY A 8 53.18 89.69 -21.84
C GLY A 8 52.90 89.10 -23.22
N ALA A 9 53.62 88.05 -23.65
CA ALA A 9 53.42 87.43 -24.96
C ALA A 9 52.11 86.62 -25.07
N LEU A 10 51.49 86.23 -23.96
CA LEU A 10 50.21 85.50 -23.96
C LEU A 10 49.09 86.39 -24.50
N LYS A 11 48.58 86.03 -25.68
CA LYS A 11 47.44 86.71 -26.30
C LYS A 11 46.11 86.13 -25.81
N SER A 12 46.01 84.81 -25.72
CA SER A 12 44.81 84.12 -25.24
C SER A 12 45.13 82.76 -24.64
N ASN A 13 44.47 82.44 -23.53
CA ASN A 13 44.59 81.15 -22.85
C ASN A 13 44.15 79.99 -23.76
N ALA A 14 44.68 78.79 -23.50
CA ALA A 14 44.24 77.56 -24.15
C ALA A 14 42.79 77.25 -23.78
N THR A 15 42.05 76.70 -24.75
CA THR A 15 40.72 76.13 -24.56
C THR A 15 40.77 74.61 -24.76
N CYS A 16 39.64 73.93 -24.56
CA CYS A 16 39.54 72.49 -24.83
C CYS A 16 39.46 72.14 -26.33
N THR A 17 39.49 73.14 -27.21
CA THR A 17 39.48 72.96 -28.68
C THR A 17 40.60 73.70 -29.39
N LYS A 18 41.31 74.62 -28.72
CA LYS A 18 42.43 75.40 -29.28
C LYS A 18 43.55 75.58 -28.27
N LYS A 19 44.80 75.52 -28.72
CA LYS A 19 45.98 75.77 -27.87
C LYS A 19 46.07 77.26 -27.50
N ALA A 20 46.89 77.60 -26.50
CA ALA A 20 47.13 78.99 -26.15
C ALA A 20 47.83 79.71 -27.32
N THR A 21 47.43 80.95 -27.57
CA THR A 21 48.01 81.78 -28.64
C THR A 21 48.94 82.83 -28.02
N TYR A 22 50.13 82.96 -28.60
CA TYR A 22 51.17 83.88 -28.16
C TYR A 22 51.59 84.82 -29.29
N TYR A 23 51.96 86.05 -28.98
CA TYR A 23 52.64 86.96 -29.90
C TYR A 23 54.09 86.50 -30.10
N LYS A 24 54.61 86.60 -31.33
CA LYS A 24 56.04 86.37 -31.61
C LYS A 24 56.86 87.53 -31.03
N SER A 25 58.07 87.26 -30.55
CA SER A 25 58.98 88.27 -30.00
C SER A 25 60.24 88.45 -30.87
N CYS A 26 60.87 89.63 -30.81
CA CYS A 26 62.21 89.82 -31.41
C CYS A 26 63.27 89.06 -30.58
N SER A 27 64.14 88.30 -31.22
CA SER A 27 65.18 87.51 -30.52
C SER A 27 66.26 88.34 -29.83
N ASN A 28 66.40 89.62 -30.19
CA ASN A 28 67.49 90.47 -29.69
C ASN A 28 67.03 91.47 -28.63
N CYS A 29 65.75 91.85 -28.63
CA CYS A 29 65.23 92.90 -27.74
C CYS A 29 63.85 92.60 -27.14
N GLU A 30 63.33 91.39 -27.36
CA GLU A 30 62.08 90.86 -26.79
C GLU A 30 60.79 91.65 -27.11
N LYS A 31 60.87 92.72 -27.91
CA LYS A 31 59.69 93.46 -28.37
C LYS A 31 58.71 92.53 -29.11
N LEU A 32 57.44 92.64 -28.74
CA LEU A 32 56.36 91.82 -29.29
C LEU A 32 55.94 92.31 -30.70
N SER A 33 55.71 91.35 -31.59
CA SER A 33 55.16 91.54 -32.93
C SER A 33 53.63 91.41 -32.93
N THR A 34 52.99 91.80 -34.02
CA THR A 34 51.56 91.52 -34.29
C THR A 34 51.33 90.08 -34.78
N GLU A 35 52.36 89.40 -35.26
CA GLU A 35 52.30 87.98 -35.64
C GLU A 35 52.15 87.07 -34.42
N THR A 36 51.37 86.00 -34.57
CA THR A 36 51.09 85.05 -33.48
C THR A 36 51.48 83.62 -33.84
N PHE A 37 51.63 82.77 -32.83
CA PHE A 37 51.79 81.31 -32.95
C PHE A 37 51.06 80.59 -31.82
N GLU A 38 50.75 79.30 -32.02
CA GLU A 38 50.12 78.45 -30.99
C GLU A 38 51.16 77.59 -30.28
N SER A 39 51.03 77.41 -28.96
CA SER A 39 51.94 76.58 -28.18
C SER A 39 51.24 75.95 -26.97
N GLY A 40 51.81 74.86 -26.45
CA GLY A 40 51.29 74.09 -25.31
C GLY A 40 50.26 73.01 -25.65
N SER A 41 49.63 72.48 -24.61
CA SER A 41 48.54 71.49 -24.68
C SER A 41 47.18 72.16 -24.65
N LEU A 42 46.15 71.47 -25.13
CA LEU A 42 44.76 71.89 -24.92
C LEU A 42 44.43 71.89 -23.43
N ALA A 43 43.56 72.80 -23.02
CA ALA A 43 43.00 72.74 -21.67
C ALA A 43 42.09 71.51 -21.55
N ALA A 44 41.98 70.95 -20.34
CA ALA A 44 41.04 69.88 -20.09
C ALA A 44 39.59 70.31 -20.40
N HIS A 45 38.77 69.34 -20.85
CA HIS A 45 37.33 69.52 -20.95
C HIS A 45 36.73 69.75 -19.55
N SER A 46 35.65 70.53 -19.50
CA SER A 46 34.90 70.82 -18.27
C SER A 46 33.49 70.26 -18.41
N TYR A 47 33.35 68.95 -18.21
CA TYR A 47 32.07 68.22 -18.34
C TYR A 47 31.16 68.51 -17.15
N THR A 48 30.43 69.62 -17.22
CA THR A 48 29.60 70.13 -16.11
C THR A 48 28.17 70.45 -16.52
N VAL A 49 27.86 70.48 -17.82
CA VAL A 49 26.51 70.79 -18.31
C VAL A 49 25.69 69.50 -18.32
N GLN A 50 24.45 69.58 -17.81
CA GLN A 50 23.51 68.47 -17.72
C GLN A 50 22.38 68.67 -18.72
N HIS A 51 22.14 67.68 -19.56
CA HIS A 51 21.02 67.62 -20.51
C HIS A 51 20.14 66.41 -20.22
N VAL A 52 18.81 66.62 -20.20
CA VAL A 52 17.82 65.55 -19.99
C VAL A 52 17.00 65.41 -21.26
N ASP A 53 17.64 64.85 -22.29
CA ASP A 53 17.04 64.60 -23.60
C ASP A 53 17.52 63.25 -24.17
N THR A 54 16.91 62.84 -25.28
CA THR A 54 17.24 61.57 -25.94
C THR A 54 18.64 61.53 -26.56
N ALA A 55 19.25 62.67 -26.89
CA ALA A 55 20.59 62.71 -27.47
C ALA A 55 21.68 62.42 -26.42
N HIS A 56 21.39 62.69 -25.15
CA HIS A 56 22.32 62.48 -24.03
C HIS A 56 21.99 61.28 -23.14
N LEU A 57 20.94 60.52 -23.47
CA LEU A 57 20.50 59.36 -22.69
C LEU A 57 21.56 58.25 -22.72
N ALA A 58 22.19 57.99 -21.58
CA ALA A 58 23.12 56.88 -21.39
C ALA A 58 22.38 55.58 -21.07
N SER A 59 21.36 55.64 -20.21
CA SER A 59 20.50 54.49 -19.92
C SER A 59 19.09 54.92 -19.55
N ALA A 60 18.10 54.18 -20.05
CA ALA A 60 16.70 54.39 -19.70
C ALA A 60 16.43 54.00 -18.24
N ALA A 61 15.41 54.63 -17.62
CA ALA A 61 14.97 54.27 -16.28
C ALA A 61 14.45 52.83 -16.23
N THR A 62 14.69 52.18 -15.10
CA THR A 62 14.18 50.85 -14.77
C THR A 62 13.46 50.91 -13.42
N CYS A 63 12.87 49.80 -12.98
CA CYS A 63 12.29 49.74 -11.64
C CYS A 63 13.31 49.64 -10.50
N THR A 64 14.61 49.52 -10.83
CA THR A 64 15.70 49.47 -9.84
C THR A 64 16.58 50.72 -9.87
N SER A 65 16.64 51.44 -10.99
CA SER A 65 17.52 52.60 -11.20
C SER A 65 16.84 53.70 -12.03
N PRO A 66 17.03 54.99 -11.71
CA PRO A 66 16.63 56.09 -12.58
C PRO A 66 17.33 56.06 -13.94
N ALA A 67 16.90 56.92 -14.86
CA ALA A 67 17.61 57.14 -16.11
C ALA A 67 18.96 57.85 -15.84
N THR A 68 19.95 57.58 -16.68
CA THR A 68 21.24 58.27 -16.64
C THR A 68 21.54 58.98 -17.95
N TYR A 69 22.26 60.09 -17.86
CA TYR A 69 22.59 60.97 -18.97
C TYR A 69 24.07 61.38 -18.93
N TYR A 70 24.70 61.57 -20.09
CA TYR A 70 26.08 62.02 -20.17
C TYR A 70 26.23 63.52 -19.92
N TYR A 71 27.33 63.93 -19.28
CA TYR A 71 27.69 65.35 -19.14
C TYR A 71 28.21 65.94 -20.46
N GLU A 72 27.91 67.21 -20.70
CA GLU A 72 28.46 67.99 -21.82
C GLU A 72 29.52 69.00 -21.33
N CYS A 73 30.57 69.17 -22.13
CA CYS A 73 31.62 70.15 -21.87
C CYS A 73 31.10 71.57 -22.05
N SER A 74 31.06 72.34 -20.95
CA SER A 74 30.56 73.74 -20.91
C SER A 74 31.27 74.72 -21.84
N ARG A 75 32.42 74.33 -22.39
CA ARG A 75 33.26 75.18 -23.24
C ARG A 75 33.13 74.87 -24.73
N CYS A 76 32.69 73.67 -25.12
CA CYS A 76 32.75 73.24 -26.53
C CYS A 76 31.59 72.35 -27.01
N GLY A 77 30.67 71.95 -26.13
CA GLY A 77 29.53 71.13 -26.50
C GLY A 77 29.84 69.66 -26.78
N LYS A 78 31.08 69.19 -26.57
CA LYS A 78 31.36 67.74 -26.65
C LYS A 78 30.79 67.02 -25.44
N THR A 79 30.08 65.92 -25.69
CA THR A 79 29.64 64.95 -24.69
C THR A 79 30.83 64.18 -24.12
N GLY A 80 30.83 63.97 -22.80
CA GLY A 80 31.83 63.18 -22.08
C GLY A 80 31.41 61.73 -21.89
N THR A 81 32.15 61.01 -21.04
CA THR A 81 31.84 59.62 -20.65
C THR A 81 31.22 59.52 -19.27
N ASP A 82 31.38 60.54 -18.44
CA ASP A 82 30.78 60.60 -17.12
C ASP A 82 29.27 60.82 -17.22
N VAL A 83 28.52 60.17 -16.33
CA VAL A 83 27.06 60.21 -16.31
C VAL A 83 26.50 60.77 -15.00
N PHE A 84 25.29 61.32 -15.04
CA PHE A 84 24.49 61.67 -13.87
C PHE A 84 23.11 61.01 -13.94
N SER A 85 22.48 60.79 -12.78
CA SER A 85 21.13 60.24 -12.68
C SER A 85 20.09 61.35 -12.63
N TYR A 86 18.98 61.18 -13.34
CA TYR A 86 17.87 62.13 -13.34
C TYR A 86 16.51 61.43 -13.48
N GLY A 87 15.52 61.91 -12.72
CA GLY A 87 14.15 61.39 -12.71
C GLY A 87 13.93 60.23 -11.73
N ASP A 88 12.71 59.68 -11.74
CA ASP A 88 12.30 58.59 -10.88
C ASP A 88 12.51 57.21 -11.51
N LYS A 89 12.52 56.19 -10.66
CA LYS A 89 12.48 54.78 -11.08
C LYS A 89 11.08 54.44 -11.63
N LEU A 90 11.02 53.53 -12.59
CA LEU A 90 9.73 53.03 -13.09
C LEU A 90 9.01 52.18 -12.02
N PRO A 91 7.67 52.15 -12.00
CA PRO A 91 6.93 51.31 -11.05
C PRO A 91 7.14 49.82 -11.32
N HIS A 92 7.21 49.01 -10.27
CA HIS A 92 7.26 47.55 -10.40
C HIS A 92 5.97 46.99 -11.04
N GLN A 93 6.12 45.96 -11.88
CA GLN A 93 5.01 45.25 -12.52
C GLN A 93 4.83 43.85 -11.90
N PHE A 94 4.08 43.77 -10.80
CA PHE A 94 3.89 42.53 -10.02
C PHE A 94 2.92 41.53 -10.68
N THR A 95 3.38 40.86 -11.74
CA THR A 95 2.57 39.93 -12.55
C THR A 95 3.09 38.49 -12.56
N ALA A 96 4.32 38.24 -12.11
CA ALA A 96 4.91 36.91 -12.12
C ALA A 96 4.42 36.04 -10.95
N LYS A 97 3.99 34.80 -11.23
CA LYS A 97 3.54 33.80 -10.25
C LYS A 97 4.66 32.82 -9.94
N ILE A 98 5.53 33.18 -9.01
CA ILE A 98 6.67 32.33 -8.61
C ILE A 98 6.31 31.59 -7.31
N VAL A 99 6.42 30.26 -7.31
CA VAL A 99 6.13 29.40 -6.16
C VAL A 99 7.44 29.05 -5.47
N SER A 100 7.75 29.76 -4.39
CA SER A 100 9.02 29.62 -3.66
C SER A 100 8.87 30.05 -2.19
N ASN A 101 9.84 29.72 -1.34
CA ASN A 101 9.82 30.16 0.06
C ASN A 101 9.91 31.70 0.18
N THR A 102 10.58 32.39 -0.75
CA THR A 102 10.72 33.85 -0.73
C THR A 102 9.45 34.60 -1.10
N THR A 103 8.52 33.96 -1.83
CA THR A 103 7.23 34.54 -2.22
C THR A 103 6.08 34.02 -1.35
N LYS A 104 6.33 33.05 -0.46
CA LYS A 104 5.27 32.41 0.33
C LYS A 104 4.76 33.37 1.41
N LYS A 105 3.46 33.63 1.40
CA LYS A 105 2.75 34.38 2.44
C LYS A 105 2.26 33.47 3.56
N SER A 106 1.68 32.34 3.20
CA SER A 106 1.18 31.35 4.15
C SER A 106 1.17 29.95 3.55
N ASP A 107 1.40 28.96 4.40
CA ASP A 107 1.23 27.56 4.03
C ASP A 107 -0.24 27.20 3.79
N ALA A 108 -0.46 26.06 3.14
CA ALA A 108 -1.79 25.50 2.98
C ALA A 108 -2.35 25.07 4.34
N THR A 109 -3.66 25.20 4.50
CA THR A 109 -4.41 24.73 5.66
C THR A 109 -5.38 23.62 5.24
N TYR A 110 -6.15 23.11 6.19
CA TYR A 110 -7.22 22.16 5.89
C TYR A 110 -8.35 22.76 5.03
N ASP A 111 -8.50 24.09 5.07
CA ASP A 111 -9.61 24.80 4.45
C ASP A 111 -9.18 25.68 3.27
N SER A 112 -7.87 25.89 3.07
CA SER A 112 -7.35 26.74 1.99
C SER A 112 -5.97 26.27 1.46
N PRO A 113 -5.70 26.38 0.15
CA PRO A 113 -4.36 26.21 -0.40
C PRO A 113 -3.37 27.28 0.09
N ALA A 114 -2.08 27.05 -0.17
CA ALA A 114 -1.03 28.01 0.18
C ALA A 114 -1.18 29.34 -0.60
N VAL A 115 -0.79 30.45 0.03
CA VAL A 115 -0.88 31.79 -0.54
C VAL A 115 0.53 32.33 -0.79
N TYR A 116 0.75 32.95 -1.94
CA TYR A 116 2.01 33.53 -2.38
C TYR A 116 1.81 34.98 -2.84
N TYR A 117 2.82 35.82 -2.69
CA TYR A 117 2.88 37.16 -3.26
C TYR A 117 3.32 37.13 -4.73
N TYR A 118 2.78 38.03 -5.56
CA TYR A 118 3.27 38.22 -6.93
C TYR A 118 4.68 38.82 -6.92
N SER A 119 5.49 38.50 -7.94
CA SER A 119 6.81 39.09 -8.16
C SER A 119 6.81 40.04 -9.36
N CYS A 120 7.69 41.04 -9.33
CA CYS A 120 7.92 41.97 -10.41
C CYS A 120 8.52 41.21 -11.61
N SER A 121 7.88 41.29 -12.77
CA SER A 121 8.31 40.55 -13.96
C SER A 121 9.67 41.01 -14.51
N GLN A 122 10.15 42.19 -14.10
CA GLN A 122 11.40 42.78 -14.61
C GLN A 122 12.60 42.56 -13.68
N CYS A 123 12.41 42.65 -12.36
CA CYS A 123 13.52 42.60 -11.39
C CYS A 123 13.37 41.56 -10.28
N GLY A 124 12.25 40.83 -10.24
CA GLY A 124 12.00 39.80 -9.22
C GLY A 124 11.59 40.31 -7.83
N ALA A 125 11.51 41.62 -7.61
CA ALA A 125 11.01 42.19 -6.35
C ALA A 125 9.63 41.61 -5.98
N VAL A 126 9.40 41.28 -4.71
CA VAL A 126 8.17 40.65 -4.24
C VAL A 126 7.15 41.71 -3.80
N SER A 127 5.88 41.56 -4.19
CA SER A 127 4.80 42.47 -3.83
C SER A 127 4.50 42.41 -2.33
N GLY A 128 4.21 43.55 -1.71
CA GLY A 128 3.78 43.61 -0.30
C GLY A 128 2.28 43.34 -0.08
N SER A 129 1.47 43.35 -1.15
CA SER A 129 -0.01 43.33 -1.04
C SER A 129 -0.68 42.35 -2.00
N SER A 130 -0.21 42.27 -3.25
CA SER A 130 -0.83 41.43 -4.28
C SER A 130 -0.48 39.95 -4.09
N THR A 131 -1.49 39.08 -4.02
CA THR A 131 -1.31 37.65 -3.73
C THR A 131 -2.09 36.73 -4.66
N PHE A 132 -1.69 35.45 -4.72
CA PHE A 132 -2.37 34.37 -5.44
C PHE A 132 -2.29 33.05 -4.65
N THR A 133 -3.19 32.11 -4.92
CA THR A 133 -3.18 30.76 -4.34
C THR A 133 -2.55 29.74 -5.27
N TYR A 134 -1.87 28.73 -4.71
CA TYR A 134 -1.26 27.64 -5.49
C TYR A 134 -1.22 26.34 -4.68
N GLY A 135 -1.55 25.21 -5.32
CA GLY A 135 -1.60 23.88 -4.72
C GLY A 135 -3.00 23.47 -4.19
N THR A 136 -3.03 22.40 -3.39
CA THR A 136 -4.25 21.88 -2.75
C THR A 136 -4.26 22.18 -1.24
N THR A 137 -5.40 21.99 -0.58
CA THR A 137 -5.49 21.98 0.88
C THR A 137 -4.72 20.81 1.48
N VAL A 138 -4.35 20.94 2.75
CA VAL A 138 -3.80 19.83 3.55
C VAL A 138 -4.96 18.87 3.91
N PRO A 139 -4.77 17.54 3.86
CA PRO A 139 -5.79 16.61 4.34
C PRO A 139 -6.15 16.88 5.80
N ARG A 140 -7.44 17.04 6.10
CA ARG A 140 -7.91 17.22 7.49
C ARG A 140 -7.53 15.98 8.31
N PRO A 141 -6.95 16.12 9.52
CA PRO A 141 -6.63 14.98 10.35
C PRO A 141 -7.95 14.29 10.67
N THR A 142 -8.07 13.03 10.28
CA THR A 142 -9.22 12.23 10.70
C THR A 142 -9.07 12.00 12.20
N VAL A 143 -10.00 12.52 13.00
CA VAL A 143 -10.07 12.20 14.42
C VAL A 143 -10.46 10.73 14.50
N ILE A 144 -9.47 9.87 14.70
CA ILE A 144 -9.66 8.43 14.87
C ILE A 144 -10.26 8.22 16.27
N PRO A 145 -11.52 7.76 16.40
CA PRO A 145 -12.13 7.56 17.71
C PRO A 145 -11.30 6.55 18.53
N GLN A 146 -11.29 6.75 19.85
CA GLN A 146 -10.66 5.80 20.77
C GLN A 146 -11.41 4.46 20.66
N VAL A 147 -10.69 3.41 20.29
CA VAL A 147 -11.24 2.06 20.12
C VAL A 147 -10.73 1.18 21.25
N ASP A 148 -11.66 0.47 21.87
CA ASP A 148 -11.37 -0.55 22.88
C ASP A 148 -11.65 -1.94 22.32
N VAL A 149 -10.78 -2.89 22.66
CA VAL A 149 -11.03 -4.32 22.47
C VAL A 149 -11.11 -5.01 23.82
N SER A 150 -12.18 -5.78 24.03
CA SER A 150 -12.43 -6.57 25.24
C SER A 150 -12.68 -8.03 24.89
N TYR A 151 -12.21 -8.96 25.73
CA TYR A 151 -12.26 -10.38 25.43
C TYR A 151 -12.25 -11.27 26.68
N LYS A 152 -12.82 -12.46 26.55
CA LYS A 152 -12.90 -13.50 27.58
C LYS A 152 -12.62 -14.87 26.98
N THR A 153 -12.08 -15.77 27.78
CA THR A 153 -11.83 -17.16 27.38
C THR A 153 -12.43 -18.12 28.40
N HIS A 154 -12.99 -19.24 27.94
CA HIS A 154 -13.34 -20.34 28.81
C HIS A 154 -12.10 -21.20 29.08
N ILE A 155 -11.69 -21.29 30.34
CA ILE A 155 -10.47 -21.98 30.75
C ILE A 155 -10.85 -23.31 31.41
N GLN A 156 -10.19 -24.40 31.04
CA GLN A 156 -10.38 -25.69 31.72
C GLN A 156 -10.27 -25.53 33.24
N THR A 157 -11.18 -26.16 33.98
CA THR A 157 -11.33 -26.07 35.45
C THR A 157 -11.93 -24.74 35.94
N TYR A 158 -11.58 -23.60 35.35
CA TYR A 158 -12.04 -22.28 35.84
C TYR A 158 -13.27 -21.72 35.12
N GLY A 159 -13.63 -22.27 33.97
CA GLY A 159 -14.76 -21.84 33.16
C GLY A 159 -14.66 -20.39 32.71
N ASP A 160 -15.77 -19.66 32.79
CA ASP A 160 -15.92 -18.25 32.40
C ASP A 160 -15.65 -17.28 33.58
N SER A 161 -15.01 -17.74 34.66
CA SER A 161 -14.87 -16.95 35.90
C SER A 161 -13.93 -15.73 35.80
N GLN A 162 -13.04 -15.71 34.81
CA GLN A 162 -12.15 -14.58 34.59
C GLN A 162 -12.93 -13.35 34.06
N PRO A 163 -12.67 -12.12 34.55
CA PRO A 163 -13.28 -10.91 34.01
C PRO A 163 -12.87 -10.68 32.53
N ALA A 164 -13.59 -9.78 31.86
CA ALA A 164 -13.20 -9.36 30.51
C ALA A 164 -11.85 -8.65 30.58
N MET A 165 -10.88 -9.17 29.85
CA MET A 165 -9.60 -8.51 29.66
C MET A 165 -9.70 -7.55 28.49
N SER A 166 -8.93 -6.47 28.52
CA SER A 166 -9.01 -5.44 27.49
C SER A 166 -7.63 -5.01 27.02
N ASN A 167 -7.53 -4.52 25.80
CA ASN A 167 -6.38 -3.75 25.28
C ASN A 167 -5.01 -4.33 25.68
N GLY A 168 -4.78 -5.59 25.34
CA GLY A 168 -3.52 -6.27 25.55
C GLY A 168 -3.40 -7.10 26.83
N TRP A 169 -4.25 -6.92 27.84
CA TRP A 169 -4.18 -7.74 29.06
C TRP A 169 -4.42 -9.22 28.77
N MET A 170 -3.72 -10.12 29.45
CA MET A 170 -3.85 -11.56 29.17
C MET A 170 -5.20 -12.12 29.63
N ALA A 171 -5.96 -12.71 28.71
CA ALA A 171 -7.03 -13.67 29.03
C ALA A 171 -6.49 -15.09 28.96
N GLY A 172 -6.95 -15.97 29.85
CA GLY A 172 -6.42 -17.32 30.04
C GLY A 172 -5.35 -17.41 31.12
N THR A 173 -4.52 -18.46 31.04
CA THR A 173 -3.39 -18.71 31.94
C THR A 173 -2.11 -18.96 31.14
N SER A 174 -0.96 -18.94 31.82
CA SER A 174 0.34 -19.23 31.20
C SER A 174 1.13 -20.16 32.12
N GLY A 175 1.46 -21.37 31.64
CA GLY A 175 2.26 -22.34 32.41
C GLY A 175 1.47 -23.20 33.41
N GLU A 176 0.18 -22.96 33.60
CA GLU A 176 -0.68 -23.76 34.50
C GLU A 176 -1.28 -25.02 33.85
N ALA A 177 -0.91 -25.28 32.59
CA ALA A 177 -1.37 -26.41 31.81
C ALA A 177 -2.90 -26.51 31.61
N LYS A 178 -3.61 -25.37 31.60
CA LYS A 178 -5.06 -25.30 31.35
C LYS A 178 -5.35 -24.94 29.90
N ARG A 179 -6.22 -25.71 29.23
CA ARG A 179 -6.66 -25.40 27.85
C ARG A 179 -7.71 -24.29 27.85
N LEU A 180 -7.71 -23.49 26.78
CA LEU A 180 -8.86 -22.69 26.39
C LEU A 180 -9.84 -23.54 25.57
N GLU A 181 -11.14 -23.33 25.75
CA GLU A 181 -12.20 -24.09 25.06
C GLU A 181 -13.08 -23.22 24.15
N ASN A 182 -13.30 -21.96 24.51
CA ASN A 182 -13.92 -20.95 23.67
C ASN A 182 -13.40 -19.55 24.01
N ILE A 183 -13.67 -18.62 23.10
CA ILE A 183 -13.33 -17.20 23.24
C ILE A 183 -14.51 -16.32 22.85
N TRP A 184 -14.59 -15.16 23.48
CA TRP A 184 -15.48 -14.06 23.15
C TRP A 184 -14.62 -12.80 23.00
N VAL A 185 -14.79 -12.06 21.91
CA VAL A 185 -14.07 -10.83 21.58
C VAL A 185 -15.06 -9.78 21.10
N ARG A 186 -14.91 -8.55 21.59
CA ARG A 186 -15.71 -7.38 21.21
C ARG A 186 -14.83 -6.16 21.02
N VAL A 187 -15.07 -5.44 19.94
CA VAL A 187 -14.55 -4.10 19.69
C VAL A 187 -15.67 -3.08 19.94
N SER A 188 -15.33 -1.96 20.58
CA SER A 188 -16.22 -0.86 20.94
C SER A 188 -15.51 0.49 20.87
N GLY A 189 -16.23 1.60 21.11
CA GLY A 189 -15.70 2.96 21.02
C GLY A 189 -15.79 3.59 19.62
N ASN A 190 -15.96 2.77 18.58
CA ASN A 190 -16.29 3.19 17.22
C ASN A 190 -17.47 2.35 16.67
N ALA A 191 -18.60 3.00 16.35
CA ALA A 191 -19.81 2.35 15.85
C ALA A 191 -19.64 1.74 14.44
N ASN A 192 -18.69 2.24 13.65
CA ASN A 192 -18.39 1.77 12.31
C ASN A 192 -17.30 0.69 12.28
N LEU A 193 -16.85 0.21 13.45
CA LEU A 193 -15.83 -0.81 13.59
C LEU A 193 -16.38 -2.03 14.33
N GLY A 194 -16.10 -3.21 13.79
CA GLY A 194 -16.43 -4.50 14.39
C GLY A 194 -15.24 -5.45 14.31
N VAL A 195 -15.44 -6.67 14.78
CA VAL A 195 -14.45 -7.74 14.71
C VAL A 195 -15.10 -9.04 14.29
N GLN A 196 -14.36 -9.83 13.53
CA GLN A 196 -14.66 -11.23 13.27
C GLN A 196 -13.50 -12.11 13.70
N TYR A 197 -13.80 -13.29 14.22
CA TYR A 197 -12.78 -14.23 14.64
C TYR A 197 -13.22 -15.68 14.47
N THR A 198 -12.24 -16.57 14.30
CA THR A 198 -12.43 -18.02 14.25
C THR A 198 -11.33 -18.71 15.00
N THR A 199 -11.63 -19.86 15.59
CA THR A 199 -10.69 -20.70 16.33
C THR A 199 -10.52 -22.06 15.65
N HIS A 200 -9.30 -22.59 15.72
CA HIS A 200 -9.02 -23.99 15.38
C HIS A 200 -9.26 -24.83 16.62
N CYS A 201 -10.32 -25.64 16.59
CA CYS A 201 -10.73 -26.48 17.70
C CYS A 201 -10.32 -27.94 17.46
N GLN A 202 -9.85 -28.60 18.50
CA GLN A 202 -9.53 -30.04 18.46
C GLN A 202 -10.68 -30.84 17.84
N THR A 203 -10.36 -31.79 16.95
CA THR A 203 -11.32 -32.64 16.19
C THR A 203 -12.02 -31.92 15.04
N TYR A 204 -12.38 -30.64 15.22
CA TYR A 204 -13.22 -29.91 14.28
C TYR A 204 -12.43 -29.05 13.28
N GLY A 205 -11.18 -28.72 13.60
CA GLY A 205 -10.38 -27.81 12.81
C GLY A 205 -10.86 -26.36 12.96
N TRP A 206 -10.65 -25.55 11.93
CA TRP A 206 -11.15 -24.17 11.91
C TRP A 206 -12.69 -24.14 11.91
N LEU A 207 -13.28 -23.48 12.90
CA LEU A 207 -14.72 -23.27 13.01
C LEU A 207 -15.18 -22.14 12.08
N PRO A 208 -16.50 -21.96 11.85
CA PRO A 208 -17.04 -20.77 11.21
C PRO A 208 -16.61 -19.49 11.94
N TRP A 209 -16.58 -18.36 11.21
CA TRP A 209 -16.29 -17.05 11.80
C TRP A 209 -17.46 -16.59 12.68
N SER A 210 -17.15 -16.15 13.90
CA SER A 210 -18.07 -15.45 14.80
C SER A 210 -17.90 -13.93 14.66
N ALA A 211 -18.98 -13.19 14.86
CA ALA A 211 -19.01 -11.74 14.78
C ALA A 211 -18.72 -11.05 16.14
N ASN A 212 -18.79 -9.72 16.13
CA ASN A 212 -18.49 -8.86 17.27
C ASN A 212 -19.32 -9.26 18.50
N GLY A 213 -18.67 -9.75 19.54
CA GLY A 213 -19.34 -10.19 20.76
C GLY A 213 -20.05 -11.55 20.71
N GLU A 214 -19.71 -12.45 19.77
CA GLU A 214 -20.25 -13.82 19.71
C GLU A 214 -19.23 -14.89 20.13
N LYS A 215 -19.59 -15.87 20.97
CA LYS A 215 -18.63 -16.93 21.35
C LYS A 215 -18.13 -17.73 20.12
N ASN A 216 -16.86 -18.11 20.11
CA ASN A 216 -16.24 -19.02 19.13
C ASN A 216 -15.43 -20.11 19.83
N GLY A 217 -15.68 -21.38 19.50
CA GLY A 217 -15.13 -22.54 20.21
C GLY A 217 -16.24 -23.50 20.63
N THR A 218 -15.97 -24.32 21.64
CA THR A 218 -16.94 -25.28 22.19
C THR A 218 -17.28 -24.99 23.64
N SER A 219 -18.47 -25.41 24.07
CA SER A 219 -18.92 -25.35 25.47
C SER A 219 -19.34 -26.74 25.91
N GLY A 220 -18.76 -27.26 27.00
CA GLY A 220 -19.15 -28.56 27.57
C GLY A 220 -18.61 -29.79 26.86
N GLU A 221 -17.88 -29.64 25.75
CA GLU A 221 -17.31 -30.76 24.98
C GLU A 221 -15.86 -31.10 25.35
N ALA A 222 -15.26 -30.33 26.26
CA ALA A 222 -13.86 -30.49 26.68
C ALA A 222 -12.83 -30.44 25.52
N LYS A 223 -13.15 -29.74 24.43
CA LYS A 223 -12.24 -29.59 23.28
C LYS A 223 -11.36 -28.36 23.46
N ARG A 224 -10.05 -28.54 23.28
CA ARG A 224 -9.09 -27.43 23.31
C ARG A 224 -9.17 -26.60 22.03
N LEU A 225 -8.94 -25.30 22.17
CA LEU A 225 -8.50 -24.44 21.09
C LEU A 225 -7.01 -24.66 20.84
N GLU A 226 -6.59 -24.61 19.58
CA GLU A 226 -5.19 -24.80 19.16
C GLU A 226 -4.64 -23.57 18.42
N ALA A 227 -5.51 -22.79 17.78
CA ALA A 227 -5.17 -21.53 17.09
C ALA A 227 -6.37 -20.59 16.95
N ILE A 228 -6.11 -19.34 16.55
CA ILE A 228 -7.11 -18.29 16.35
C ILE A 228 -6.76 -17.36 15.19
N LYS A 229 -7.77 -16.82 14.49
CA LYS A 229 -7.65 -15.68 13.57
C LYS A 229 -8.63 -14.60 14.00
N ILE A 230 -8.23 -13.34 13.91
CA ILE A 230 -9.05 -12.18 14.30
C ILE A 230 -8.84 -11.07 13.27
N ARG A 231 -9.91 -10.50 12.73
CA ARG A 231 -9.84 -9.37 11.79
C ARG A 231 -10.87 -8.31 12.12
N LEU A 232 -10.55 -7.05 11.85
CA LEU A 232 -11.50 -5.96 11.96
C LEU A 232 -12.47 -5.96 10.77
N THR A 233 -13.69 -5.50 11.02
CA THR A 233 -14.76 -5.34 10.03
C THR A 233 -15.42 -3.97 10.19
N GLY A 234 -16.34 -3.62 9.29
CA GLY A 234 -17.02 -2.32 9.30
C GLY A 234 -16.32 -1.30 8.40
N ALA A 235 -16.96 -0.13 8.25
CA ALA A 235 -16.50 0.92 7.33
C ALA A 235 -15.14 1.51 7.72
N ASP A 236 -14.83 1.54 9.02
CA ASP A 236 -13.60 2.14 9.54
C ASP A 236 -12.45 1.14 9.69
N LYS A 237 -12.61 -0.12 9.23
CA LYS A 237 -11.59 -1.18 9.41
C LYS A 237 -10.21 -0.81 8.87
N ASP A 238 -10.15 0.03 7.84
CA ASP A 238 -8.89 0.39 7.18
C ASP A 238 -8.13 1.51 7.90
N ASN A 239 -8.75 2.11 8.93
CA ASN A 239 -8.11 3.10 9.81
C ASN A 239 -7.37 2.48 11.00
N TYR A 240 -7.46 1.17 11.17
CA TYR A 240 -6.90 0.45 12.32
C TYR A 240 -6.22 -0.85 11.89
N ASP A 241 -5.37 -1.35 12.78
CA ASP A 241 -4.83 -2.70 12.74
C ASP A 241 -5.17 -3.42 14.04
N ILE A 242 -5.45 -4.72 13.96
CA ILE A 242 -5.62 -5.58 15.14
C ILE A 242 -4.44 -6.56 15.23
N TYR A 243 -3.78 -6.55 16.38
CA TYR A 243 -2.71 -7.49 16.71
C TYR A 243 -3.14 -8.43 17.82
N TYR A 244 -2.75 -9.70 17.72
CA TYR A 244 -3.00 -10.70 18.75
C TYR A 244 -1.91 -11.75 18.78
N ARG A 245 -1.67 -12.30 19.96
CA ARG A 245 -0.74 -13.42 20.16
C ARG A 245 -1.28 -14.38 21.20
N VAL A 246 -0.85 -15.62 21.15
CA VAL A 246 -1.30 -16.67 22.07
C VAL A 246 -0.13 -17.36 22.76
N HIS A 247 -0.39 -17.85 23.97
CA HIS A 247 0.46 -18.83 24.65
C HIS A 247 -0.03 -20.23 24.28
N ALA A 248 0.83 -21.04 23.68
CA ALA A 248 0.51 -22.42 23.31
C ALA A 248 1.40 -23.41 24.08
N GLN A 249 0.79 -24.54 24.47
CA GLN A 249 1.48 -25.61 25.17
C GLN A 249 2.77 -26.03 24.44
N SER A 250 3.88 -26.10 25.18
CA SER A 250 5.22 -26.46 24.67
C SER A 250 5.88 -25.45 23.72
N PHE A 251 5.16 -24.42 23.26
CA PHE A 251 5.70 -23.37 22.37
C PHE A 251 5.89 -22.02 23.08
N GLY A 252 5.27 -21.85 24.25
CA GLY A 252 5.29 -20.58 24.96
C GLY A 252 4.44 -19.54 24.25
N TRP A 253 4.79 -18.27 24.44
CA TRP A 253 4.20 -17.15 23.70
C TRP A 253 4.71 -17.14 22.26
N LEU A 254 3.78 -17.12 21.31
CA LEU A 254 4.09 -16.91 19.90
C LEU A 254 4.18 -15.41 19.56
N ALA A 255 4.75 -15.09 18.39
CA ALA A 255 4.80 -13.72 17.90
C ALA A 255 3.39 -13.14 17.68
N TRP A 256 3.31 -11.83 17.53
CA TRP A 256 2.06 -11.14 17.19
C TRP A 256 1.64 -11.46 15.76
N ALA A 257 0.41 -11.96 15.60
CA ALA A 257 -0.31 -12.02 14.33
C ALA A 257 -1.10 -10.73 14.12
N LYS A 258 -1.37 -10.40 12.85
CA LYS A 258 -2.06 -9.18 12.44
C LYS A 258 -3.25 -9.47 11.53
N ASN A 259 -4.37 -8.75 11.69
CA ASN A 259 -5.44 -8.63 10.68
C ASN A 259 -5.89 -9.94 9.97
N GLY A 260 -6.18 -11.00 10.73
CA GLY A 260 -6.70 -12.26 10.20
C GLY A 260 -5.63 -13.33 9.96
N GLU A 261 -4.35 -13.00 10.11
CA GLU A 261 -3.25 -13.98 10.19
C GLU A 261 -3.46 -14.92 11.38
N PRO A 262 -3.28 -16.24 11.27
CA PRO A 262 -3.47 -17.10 12.42
C PRO A 262 -2.40 -16.86 13.50
N SER A 263 -2.78 -17.18 14.74
CA SER A 263 -1.92 -17.24 15.90
C SER A 263 -2.12 -18.58 16.60
N GLY A 264 -1.04 -19.28 16.98
CA GLY A 264 -1.09 -20.58 17.67
C GLY A 264 -0.48 -21.73 16.88
N THR A 265 -1.03 -22.94 17.04
CA THR A 265 -0.54 -24.13 16.34
C THR A 265 -1.66 -24.94 15.68
N ALA A 266 -1.33 -25.72 14.66
CA ALA A 266 -2.23 -26.76 14.15
C ALA A 266 -1.46 -28.03 13.79
N GLY A 267 -2.12 -29.18 13.87
CA GLY A 267 -1.50 -30.48 13.57
C GLY A 267 -0.56 -31.03 14.66
N TYR A 268 -0.18 -30.23 15.66
CA TYR A 268 0.62 -30.69 16.81
C TYR A 268 -0.20 -31.18 18.01
N GLY A 269 -1.51 -30.92 18.01
CA GLY A 269 -2.36 -31.22 19.16
C GLY A 269 -2.09 -30.37 20.40
N LYS A 270 -1.50 -29.17 20.26
CA LYS A 270 -1.15 -28.30 21.38
C LYS A 270 -2.28 -27.32 21.68
N ARG A 271 -2.69 -27.26 22.94
CA ARG A 271 -3.71 -26.33 23.43
C ARG A 271 -3.18 -24.90 23.48
N LEU A 272 -4.08 -23.94 23.25
CA LEU A 272 -3.92 -22.57 23.72
C LEU A 272 -4.18 -22.51 25.22
N GLU A 273 -3.42 -21.67 25.91
CA GLU A 273 -3.54 -21.45 27.36
C GLU A 273 -3.88 -19.98 27.66
N GLY A 274 -3.36 -19.03 26.86
CA GLY A 274 -3.62 -17.60 27.04
C GLY A 274 -3.57 -16.81 25.73
N ILE A 275 -4.11 -15.59 25.74
CA ILE A 275 -4.19 -14.69 24.59
C ILE A 275 -4.09 -13.21 25.00
N GLN A 276 -3.45 -12.41 24.15
CA GLN A 276 -3.48 -10.95 24.19
C GLN A 276 -4.01 -10.41 22.86
N ILE A 277 -4.86 -9.38 22.90
CA ILE A 277 -5.43 -8.73 21.72
C ILE A 277 -5.38 -7.22 21.93
N VAL A 278 -4.92 -6.48 20.92
CA VAL A 278 -4.87 -5.01 20.92
C VAL A 278 -5.29 -4.46 19.56
N VAL A 279 -5.97 -3.32 19.57
CA VAL A 279 -6.27 -2.54 18.36
C VAL A 279 -5.42 -1.27 18.40
N VAL A 280 -4.79 -0.96 17.28
CA VAL A 280 -3.93 0.22 17.11
C VAL A 280 -4.31 0.96 15.84
N LYS A 281 -3.80 2.18 15.64
CA LYS A 281 -4.02 2.91 14.39
C LYS A 281 -3.37 2.19 13.22
N LYS A 282 -3.91 2.39 12.02
CA LYS A 282 -3.37 1.77 10.81
C LYS A 282 -1.88 2.07 10.66
N GLY A 283 -1.09 1.03 10.45
CA GLY A 283 0.35 1.13 10.21
C GLY A 283 1.21 1.20 11.47
N GLU A 284 0.62 1.27 12.67
CA GLU A 284 1.41 1.17 13.91
C GLU A 284 2.00 -0.24 14.08
N SER A 285 3.18 -0.27 14.70
CA SER A 285 3.92 -1.49 15.01
C SER A 285 3.16 -2.38 15.99
N ALA A 286 3.37 -3.70 15.91
CA ALA A 286 2.92 -4.61 16.96
C ALA A 286 3.56 -4.22 18.31
N PRO A 287 2.91 -4.52 19.45
CA PRO A 287 3.52 -4.34 20.75
C PRO A 287 4.82 -5.13 20.91
N GLY A 288 5.66 -4.70 21.84
CA GLY A 288 6.90 -5.40 22.19
C GLY A 288 6.67 -6.79 22.80
N GLN A 289 7.77 -7.50 23.04
CA GLN A 289 7.77 -8.81 23.72
C GLN A 289 7.12 -8.73 25.10
N SER A 290 7.53 -7.74 25.90
CA SER A 290 6.95 -7.41 27.20
C SER A 290 5.84 -6.40 27.00
N TYR A 291 4.60 -6.79 27.31
CA TYR A 291 3.44 -5.94 27.10
C TYR A 291 2.28 -6.33 28.01
N ALA A 292 1.61 -5.32 28.60
CA ALA A 292 0.43 -5.48 29.45
C ALA A 292 0.57 -6.62 30.48
N ASN A 293 1.64 -6.57 31.27
CA ASN A 293 2.00 -7.52 32.33
C ASN A 293 2.30 -8.96 31.90
N VAL A 294 2.50 -9.20 30.61
CA VAL A 294 3.06 -10.44 30.08
C VAL A 294 4.51 -10.19 29.70
N ASN A 295 5.44 -10.76 30.48
CA ASN A 295 6.88 -10.56 30.36
C ASN A 295 7.62 -11.90 30.18
N PRO A 296 7.46 -12.57 29.02
CA PRO A 296 8.08 -13.86 28.79
C PRO A 296 9.60 -13.71 28.60
N SER A 297 10.38 -14.68 29.06
CA SER A 297 11.84 -14.70 28.87
C SER A 297 12.25 -14.90 27.41
N SER A 298 11.38 -15.52 26.61
CA SER A 298 11.53 -15.66 25.15
C SER A 298 10.16 -15.75 24.49
N VAL A 299 10.07 -15.31 23.23
CA VAL A 299 8.90 -15.48 22.38
C VAL A 299 9.31 -16.25 21.13
N ASN A 300 8.42 -17.10 20.63
CA ASN A 300 8.62 -17.69 19.32
C ASN A 300 8.62 -16.57 18.26
N THR A 301 9.54 -16.61 17.30
CA THR A 301 9.59 -15.62 16.22
C THR A 301 8.41 -15.73 15.25
N ARG A 302 7.67 -16.84 15.29
CA ARG A 302 6.51 -17.10 14.46
C ARG A 302 5.24 -16.91 15.28
N ALA A 303 4.23 -16.28 14.68
CA ALA A 303 2.91 -16.15 15.28
C ALA A 303 2.10 -17.45 15.16
N TYR A 304 2.40 -18.26 14.13
CA TYR A 304 1.71 -19.50 13.85
C TYR A 304 2.65 -20.61 13.37
N VAL A 305 2.42 -21.83 13.89
CA VAL A 305 3.20 -23.03 13.53
C VAL A 305 2.25 -24.18 13.25
N ALA A 306 2.11 -24.57 11.98
CA ALA A 306 1.32 -25.76 11.60
C ALA A 306 2.22 -26.92 11.15
N LEU A 307 1.86 -28.13 11.56
CA LEU A 307 2.30 -29.37 10.91
C LEU A 307 1.29 -29.74 9.84
N GLN A 308 1.79 -29.87 8.61
CA GLN A 308 1.14 -30.64 7.57
C GLN A 308 2.18 -31.60 6.99
N ASN A 309 1.88 -32.90 6.99
CA ASN A 309 2.73 -33.94 6.41
C ASN A 309 4.22 -33.92 6.87
N GLY A 310 4.47 -33.67 8.16
CA GLY A 310 5.83 -33.69 8.72
C GLY A 310 6.72 -32.48 8.37
N SER A 311 6.19 -31.45 7.71
CA SER A 311 6.88 -30.20 7.41
C SER A 311 6.20 -29.00 8.10
N ILE A 312 6.99 -28.02 8.55
CA ILE A 312 6.47 -26.77 9.12
C ILE A 312 5.92 -25.91 7.99
N GLN A 313 4.64 -25.57 8.04
CA GLN A 313 4.01 -24.60 7.12
C GLN A 313 3.40 -23.43 7.91
N ILE A 314 3.52 -22.23 7.35
CA ILE A 314 2.92 -20.98 7.84
C ILE A 314 1.60 -20.79 7.10
N PRO A 315 0.48 -20.95 7.77
CA PRO A 315 -0.70 -20.20 7.36
C PRO A 315 -0.60 -18.74 7.77
N GLY A 316 -0.68 -17.83 6.80
CA GLY A 316 -0.86 -16.37 6.91
C GLY A 316 -1.86 -15.86 5.86
N ASP A 317 -2.56 -16.80 5.22
CA ASP A 317 -3.13 -16.62 3.89
C ASP A 317 -4.64 -16.37 3.95
N ALA A 318 -5.11 -15.63 4.95
CA ALA A 318 -6.50 -15.15 4.98
C ALA A 318 -6.81 -14.11 3.88
N TYR A 319 -5.84 -13.85 3.00
CA TYR A 319 -5.92 -13.05 1.78
C TYR A 319 -5.74 -13.87 0.49
N ASN A 320 -5.65 -15.21 0.55
CA ASN A 320 -5.55 -16.06 -0.65
C ASN A 320 -6.86 -16.84 -0.91
N ALA A 321 -7.14 -17.07 -2.19
CA ALA A 321 -8.29 -17.85 -2.66
C ALA A 321 -8.36 -19.24 -2.00
N ASN A 322 -9.57 -19.72 -1.68
CA ASN A 322 -9.81 -21.05 -1.10
C ASN A 322 -10.91 -21.81 -1.85
N ILE A 323 -10.85 -23.15 -1.88
CA ILE A 323 -11.90 -24.04 -2.40
C ILE A 323 -12.67 -24.70 -1.24
N MET A 324 -14.00 -24.60 -1.29
CA MET A 324 -14.93 -25.24 -0.36
C MET A 324 -15.76 -26.30 -1.09
N TYR A 325 -15.93 -27.47 -0.48
CA TYR A 325 -16.74 -28.54 -1.06
C TYR A 325 -17.41 -29.44 -0.02
N LYS A 326 -18.54 -30.03 -0.38
CA LYS A 326 -19.22 -31.06 0.42
C LYS A 326 -19.88 -32.08 -0.48
N THR A 327 -20.01 -33.31 0.02
CA THR A 327 -20.65 -34.41 -0.71
C THR A 327 -21.91 -34.92 0.00
N HIS A 328 -22.88 -35.37 -0.79
CA HIS A 328 -24.01 -36.17 -0.33
C HIS A 328 -23.60 -37.65 -0.34
N VAL A 329 -23.63 -38.30 0.82
CA VAL A 329 -23.20 -39.70 0.99
C VAL A 329 -24.41 -40.58 1.28
N GLN A 330 -24.47 -41.74 0.63
CA GLN A 330 -25.52 -42.73 0.87
C GLN A 330 -25.71 -43.01 2.37
N SER A 331 -26.96 -42.97 2.81
CA SER A 331 -27.39 -43.17 4.21
C SER A 331 -26.96 -42.09 5.21
N PHE A 332 -26.08 -41.16 4.85
CA PHE A 332 -25.58 -40.10 5.73
C PHE A 332 -26.04 -38.69 5.32
N GLY A 333 -26.50 -38.53 4.09
CA GLY A 333 -26.94 -37.25 3.58
C GLY A 333 -25.78 -36.30 3.26
N TRP A 334 -26.06 -35.00 3.26
CA TRP A 334 -25.04 -33.96 3.05
C TRP A 334 -24.10 -33.86 4.26
N GLN A 335 -22.81 -33.98 4.00
CA GLN A 335 -21.78 -33.73 5.01
C GLN A 335 -21.47 -32.23 5.15
N THR A 336 -20.70 -31.87 6.18
CA THR A 336 -20.21 -30.50 6.38
C THR A 336 -19.21 -30.09 5.30
N TRP A 337 -19.12 -28.78 5.05
CA TRP A 337 -18.15 -28.21 4.13
C TRP A 337 -16.72 -28.52 4.55
N LYS A 338 -15.91 -28.91 3.56
CA LYS A 338 -14.48 -29.17 3.63
C LYS A 338 -13.74 -28.10 2.83
N THR A 339 -12.47 -27.91 3.15
CA THR A 339 -11.60 -26.92 2.51
C THR A 339 -10.29 -27.55 2.07
N ASN A 340 -9.70 -27.02 1.00
CA ASN A 340 -8.33 -27.26 0.52
C ASN A 340 -7.67 -28.56 1.04
N GLY A 341 -7.96 -29.68 0.36
CA GLY A 341 -7.28 -30.96 0.56
C GLY A 341 -7.91 -31.88 1.60
N GLN A 342 -8.84 -31.40 2.42
CA GLN A 342 -9.56 -32.25 3.38
C GLN A 342 -10.46 -33.28 2.69
N MET A 343 -10.52 -34.51 3.17
CA MET A 343 -11.43 -35.51 2.59
C MET A 343 -12.91 -35.14 2.81
N SER A 344 -13.70 -35.16 1.73
CA SER A 344 -15.18 -35.20 1.78
C SER A 344 -15.65 -36.57 1.29
N GLY A 345 -16.64 -37.17 1.96
CA GLY A 345 -17.11 -38.53 1.72
C GLY A 345 -16.64 -39.55 2.77
N THR A 346 -16.38 -40.76 2.30
CA THR A 346 -15.85 -41.90 3.08
C THR A 346 -14.78 -42.63 2.28
N SER A 347 -13.98 -43.46 2.95
CA SER A 347 -13.02 -44.35 2.30
C SER A 347 -13.16 -45.74 2.91
N GLY A 348 -13.36 -46.78 2.09
CA GLY A 348 -13.42 -48.18 2.55
C GLY A 348 -14.68 -48.56 3.32
N LYS A 349 -15.67 -47.66 3.44
CA LYS A 349 -16.96 -47.93 4.13
C LYS A 349 -18.07 -48.43 3.20
N ALA A 350 -17.75 -48.63 1.92
CA ALA A 350 -18.69 -49.04 0.90
C ALA A 350 -19.92 -48.13 0.73
N LYS A 351 -19.78 -46.83 1.04
CA LYS A 351 -20.84 -45.81 0.86
C LYS A 351 -20.54 -44.97 -0.37
N ARG A 352 -21.50 -44.90 -1.30
CA ARG A 352 -21.38 -44.08 -2.52
C ARG A 352 -21.57 -42.59 -2.22
N LEU A 353 -20.85 -41.76 -2.97
CA LEU A 353 -21.25 -40.38 -3.20
C LEU A 353 -22.43 -40.34 -4.17
N GLU A 354 -23.38 -39.45 -3.92
CA GLU A 354 -24.58 -39.26 -4.75
C GLU A 354 -24.61 -37.85 -5.37
N GLY A 355 -24.05 -36.86 -4.69
CA GLY A 355 -23.97 -35.47 -5.17
C GLY A 355 -22.84 -34.68 -4.51
N ILE A 356 -22.52 -33.52 -5.09
CA ILE A 356 -21.44 -32.63 -4.64
C ILE A 356 -21.80 -31.16 -4.88
N ASN A 357 -21.39 -30.28 -3.96
CA ASN A 357 -21.33 -28.84 -4.16
C ASN A 357 -19.87 -28.39 -4.00
N ILE A 358 -19.41 -27.48 -4.86
CA ILE A 358 -18.07 -26.90 -4.82
C ILE A 358 -18.19 -25.40 -5.06
N LYS A 359 -17.54 -24.56 -4.24
CA LYS A 359 -17.50 -23.12 -4.44
C LYS A 359 -16.16 -22.55 -3.97
N LEU A 360 -15.76 -21.41 -4.53
CA LEU A 360 -14.65 -20.65 -4.01
C LEU A 360 -15.06 -19.82 -2.79
N SER A 361 -14.11 -19.51 -1.91
CA SER A 361 -14.24 -18.46 -0.90
C SER A 361 -12.99 -17.58 -0.92
N ASN A 362 -13.16 -16.29 -0.63
CA ASN A 362 -12.10 -15.28 -0.68
C ASN A 362 -11.34 -15.23 -2.02
N ALA A 363 -12.06 -15.41 -3.15
CA ALA A 363 -11.45 -15.29 -4.48
C ALA A 363 -11.02 -13.84 -4.75
N PRO A 364 -9.72 -13.57 -5.00
CA PRO A 364 -9.21 -12.22 -5.24
C PRO A 364 -9.35 -11.76 -6.69
N TYR A 365 -9.69 -12.67 -7.60
CA TYR A 365 -9.87 -12.42 -9.03
C TYR A 365 -11.29 -12.80 -9.48
N SER A 366 -11.74 -12.20 -10.59
CA SER A 366 -13.06 -12.51 -11.13
C SER A 366 -13.15 -13.95 -11.66
N GLY A 367 -14.38 -14.48 -11.75
CA GLY A 367 -14.62 -15.86 -12.13
C GLY A 367 -14.94 -16.79 -10.95
N GLY A 368 -14.74 -18.09 -11.15
CA GLY A 368 -15.28 -19.09 -10.23
C GLY A 368 -14.80 -20.52 -10.48
N VAL A 369 -15.53 -21.48 -9.93
CA VAL A 369 -15.32 -22.91 -10.14
C VAL A 369 -16.54 -23.53 -10.83
N ARG A 370 -16.27 -24.41 -11.80
CA ARG A 370 -17.26 -25.19 -12.53
C ARG A 370 -16.93 -26.68 -12.48
N TYR A 371 -17.95 -27.52 -12.46
CA TYR A 371 -17.79 -28.96 -12.30
C TYR A 371 -18.99 -29.74 -12.85
N THR A 372 -18.69 -30.96 -13.31
CA THR A 372 -19.68 -31.93 -13.75
C THR A 372 -19.35 -33.31 -13.19
N THR A 373 -20.36 -34.14 -12.99
CA THR A 373 -20.23 -35.50 -12.48
C THR A 373 -20.84 -36.51 -13.44
N HIS A 374 -20.22 -37.68 -13.55
CA HIS A 374 -20.78 -38.84 -14.23
C HIS A 374 -21.65 -39.60 -13.25
N VAL A 375 -22.95 -39.66 -13.51
CA VAL A 375 -23.96 -40.27 -12.63
C VAL A 375 -24.43 -41.58 -13.24
N GLN A 376 -24.57 -42.61 -12.40
CA GLN A 376 -25.14 -43.89 -12.81
C GLN A 376 -26.45 -43.72 -13.59
N SER A 377 -26.56 -44.42 -14.73
CA SER A 377 -27.70 -44.39 -15.66
C SER A 377 -27.93 -43.08 -16.42
N TYR A 378 -27.31 -41.95 -16.02
CA TYR A 378 -27.48 -40.66 -16.70
C TYR A 378 -26.26 -40.25 -17.52
N GLY A 379 -25.08 -40.76 -17.17
CA GLY A 379 -23.83 -40.30 -17.75
C GLY A 379 -23.40 -38.96 -17.16
N TRP A 380 -22.63 -38.19 -17.92
CA TRP A 380 -22.21 -36.85 -17.51
C TRP A 380 -23.40 -35.88 -17.45
N GLN A 381 -23.52 -35.13 -16.35
CA GLN A 381 -24.53 -34.08 -16.24
C GLN A 381 -24.04 -32.80 -16.93
N GLY A 382 -24.50 -32.61 -18.17
CA GLY A 382 -23.97 -31.61 -19.11
C GLY A 382 -23.06 -32.26 -20.15
N ASN A 383 -22.60 -31.49 -21.12
CA ASN A 383 -21.64 -31.97 -22.11
C ASN A 383 -20.25 -32.01 -21.47
N GLU A 384 -19.65 -33.21 -21.35
CA GLU A 384 -18.34 -33.38 -20.71
C GLU A 384 -17.21 -32.65 -21.44
N ASN A 385 -17.40 -32.32 -22.72
CA ASN A 385 -16.42 -31.63 -23.55
C ASN A 385 -16.71 -30.12 -23.68
N ASP A 386 -17.82 -29.63 -23.12
CA ASP A 386 -18.13 -28.20 -23.06
C ASP A 386 -18.33 -27.76 -21.59
N PRO A 387 -17.27 -27.23 -20.96
CA PRO A 387 -17.31 -26.74 -19.59
C PRO A 387 -18.32 -25.62 -19.32
N ASN A 388 -18.91 -24.99 -20.33
CA ASN A 388 -19.96 -23.97 -20.11
C ASN A 388 -21.30 -24.58 -19.69
N THR A 389 -21.50 -25.87 -19.94
CA THR A 389 -22.71 -26.62 -19.55
C THR A 389 -22.63 -27.21 -18.13
N TRP A 390 -21.48 -27.04 -17.46
CA TRP A 390 -21.22 -27.59 -16.13
C TRP A 390 -21.86 -26.74 -15.03
N ARG A 391 -22.09 -27.34 -13.86
CA ARG A 391 -22.59 -26.66 -12.67
C ARG A 391 -21.53 -25.72 -12.11
N LYS A 392 -21.93 -24.62 -11.47
CA LYS A 392 -21.01 -23.59 -11.00
C LYS A 392 -21.25 -23.21 -9.55
N ASP A 393 -20.18 -22.81 -8.86
CA ASP A 393 -20.20 -21.99 -7.63
C ASP A 393 -21.26 -22.36 -6.60
N GLY A 394 -21.26 -23.62 -6.18
CA GLY A 394 -22.10 -24.13 -5.12
C GLY A 394 -23.38 -24.80 -5.61
N GLU A 395 -23.69 -24.78 -6.90
CA GLU A 395 -24.79 -25.57 -7.49
C GLU A 395 -24.59 -27.08 -7.29
N MET A 396 -25.67 -27.85 -7.18
CA MET A 396 -25.54 -29.30 -7.02
C MET A 396 -25.19 -29.98 -8.35
N SER A 397 -24.11 -30.78 -8.35
CA SER A 397 -23.87 -31.80 -9.39
C SER A 397 -24.06 -33.20 -8.78
N GLY A 398 -24.78 -34.07 -9.48
CA GLY A 398 -25.20 -35.39 -9.04
C GLY A 398 -26.70 -35.50 -8.81
N THR A 399 -27.08 -36.31 -7.83
CA THR A 399 -28.46 -36.52 -7.37
C THR A 399 -28.52 -36.48 -5.85
N SER A 400 -29.72 -36.24 -5.31
CA SER A 400 -30.02 -36.38 -3.89
C SER A 400 -31.33 -37.14 -3.77
N GLY A 401 -31.37 -38.18 -2.92
CA GLY A 401 -32.58 -38.99 -2.69
C GLY A 401 -32.97 -39.95 -3.83
N GLN A 402 -32.23 -40.00 -4.95
CA GLN A 402 -32.54 -40.88 -6.08
C GLN A 402 -31.76 -42.21 -6.08
N ALA A 403 -30.93 -42.43 -5.05
CA ALA A 403 -30.09 -43.61 -4.90
C ALA A 403 -29.10 -43.88 -6.07
N LYS A 404 -28.74 -42.86 -6.85
CA LYS A 404 -27.76 -42.96 -7.96
C LYS A 404 -26.36 -42.58 -7.48
N ARG A 405 -25.36 -43.40 -7.81
CA ARG A 405 -23.94 -43.13 -7.49
C ARG A 405 -23.32 -42.14 -8.46
N LEU A 406 -22.39 -41.35 -7.95
CA LEU A 406 -21.35 -40.71 -8.77
C LEU A 406 -20.29 -41.75 -9.13
N GLU A 407 -19.78 -41.67 -10.36
CA GLU A 407 -18.73 -42.57 -10.88
C GLU A 407 -17.47 -41.80 -11.28
N ALA A 408 -17.60 -40.55 -11.73
CA ALA A 408 -16.49 -39.66 -12.07
C ALA A 408 -16.85 -38.18 -11.88
N ILE A 409 -15.84 -37.31 -11.89
CA ILE A 409 -15.97 -35.86 -11.77
C ILE A 409 -14.93 -35.14 -12.64
N ARG A 410 -15.29 -33.96 -13.15
CA ARG A 410 -14.38 -32.97 -13.73
C ARG A 410 -14.59 -31.63 -13.02
N ILE A 411 -13.51 -30.90 -12.76
CA ILE A 411 -13.54 -29.62 -12.05
C ILE A 411 -12.56 -28.66 -12.74
N SER A 412 -13.03 -27.47 -13.11
CA SER A 412 -12.20 -26.43 -13.72
C SER A 412 -12.49 -25.09 -13.06
N LEU A 413 -11.50 -24.20 -13.06
CA LEU A 413 -11.71 -22.78 -12.82
C LEU A 413 -12.22 -22.10 -14.11
N TYR A 414 -12.82 -20.93 -13.96
CA TYR A 414 -13.17 -20.04 -15.08
C TYR A 414 -12.98 -18.57 -14.67
N GLY A 415 -12.97 -17.66 -15.66
CA GLY A 415 -12.60 -16.25 -15.44
C GLY A 415 -11.12 -16.09 -15.08
N GLU A 416 -10.75 -14.93 -14.54
CA GLU A 416 -9.37 -14.61 -14.13
C GLU A 416 -8.83 -15.60 -13.08
N MET A 417 -9.70 -16.21 -12.27
CA MET A 417 -9.30 -17.29 -11.35
C MET A 417 -8.55 -18.43 -12.06
N ALA A 418 -8.89 -18.76 -13.31
CA ALA A 418 -8.22 -19.82 -14.08
C ALA A 418 -6.83 -19.43 -14.58
N GLU A 419 -6.54 -18.13 -14.64
CA GLU A 419 -5.26 -17.56 -15.07
C GLU A 419 -4.26 -17.53 -13.90
N HIS A 420 -4.76 -17.30 -12.68
CA HIS A 420 -3.92 -17.16 -11.49
C HIS A 420 -3.80 -18.42 -10.63
N TYR A 421 -4.69 -19.41 -10.81
CA TYR A 421 -4.71 -20.63 -10.02
C TYR A 421 -4.85 -21.89 -10.88
N ASP A 422 -4.39 -23.00 -10.32
CA ASP A 422 -4.68 -24.36 -10.75
C ASP A 422 -5.52 -25.07 -9.69
N ILE A 423 -6.38 -25.98 -10.13
CA ILE A 423 -7.19 -26.84 -9.26
C ILE A 423 -6.81 -28.31 -9.47
N TYR A 424 -6.43 -28.97 -8.36
CA TYR A 424 -6.13 -30.39 -8.33
C TYR A 424 -7.21 -31.13 -7.53
N TYR A 425 -7.65 -32.29 -8.03
CA TYR A 425 -8.62 -33.13 -7.34
C TYR A 425 -8.39 -34.61 -7.60
N ARG A 426 -8.73 -35.43 -6.62
CA ARG A 426 -8.70 -36.90 -6.74
C ARG A 426 -9.84 -37.53 -5.99
N VAL A 427 -10.21 -38.74 -6.40
CA VAL A 427 -11.33 -39.48 -5.83
C VAL A 427 -10.91 -40.88 -5.38
N HIS A 428 -11.61 -41.39 -4.37
CA HIS A 428 -11.60 -42.81 -4.02
C HIS A 428 -12.67 -43.54 -4.84
N ALA A 429 -12.26 -44.38 -5.77
CA ALA A 429 -13.15 -45.20 -6.58
C ALA A 429 -13.21 -46.63 -6.06
N GLN A 430 -14.42 -47.20 -6.00
CA GLN A 430 -14.64 -48.58 -5.60
C GLN A 430 -13.74 -49.53 -6.40
N SER A 431 -13.10 -50.48 -5.70
CA SER A 431 -12.17 -51.48 -6.25
C SER A 431 -10.82 -50.93 -6.74
N PHE A 432 -10.67 -49.61 -6.92
CA PHE A 432 -9.42 -48.99 -7.39
C PHE A 432 -8.70 -48.15 -6.33
N GLY A 433 -9.38 -47.87 -5.22
CA GLY A 433 -8.87 -47.04 -4.14
C GLY A 433 -8.75 -45.58 -4.55
N TRP A 434 -7.79 -44.86 -3.96
CA TRP A 434 -7.52 -43.48 -4.32
C TRP A 434 -6.76 -43.42 -5.64
N LEU A 435 -7.36 -42.72 -6.61
CA LEU A 435 -6.76 -42.45 -7.91
C LEU A 435 -5.73 -41.30 -7.83
N SER A 436 -4.94 -41.11 -8.88
CA SER A 436 -4.03 -39.97 -8.96
C SER A 436 -4.79 -38.65 -9.08
N TRP A 437 -4.08 -37.53 -8.88
CA TRP A 437 -4.65 -36.20 -9.06
C TRP A 437 -5.00 -35.95 -10.52
N ALA A 438 -6.16 -35.37 -10.75
CA ALA A 438 -6.58 -34.73 -11.99
C ALA A 438 -6.40 -33.22 -11.83
N LYS A 439 -6.11 -32.53 -12.92
CA LYS A 439 -5.90 -31.09 -12.96
C LYS A 439 -6.87 -30.42 -13.93
N ASN A 440 -7.40 -29.24 -13.56
CA ASN A 440 -8.05 -28.28 -14.49
C ASN A 440 -8.96 -28.89 -15.58
N GLY A 441 -10.00 -29.62 -15.18
CA GLY A 441 -11.02 -30.16 -16.10
C GLY A 441 -10.75 -31.58 -16.58
N GLU A 442 -9.58 -32.16 -16.27
CA GLU A 442 -9.30 -33.59 -16.48
C GLU A 442 -10.28 -34.49 -15.73
N ALA A 443 -10.57 -35.68 -16.23
CA ALA A 443 -11.49 -36.56 -15.51
C ALA A 443 -10.81 -37.16 -14.26
N SER A 444 -11.59 -37.35 -13.19
CA SER A 444 -11.19 -38.16 -12.04
C SER A 444 -12.28 -39.18 -11.71
N GLY A 445 -11.93 -40.46 -11.55
CA GLY A 445 -12.88 -41.53 -11.25
C GLY A 445 -12.95 -42.61 -12.34
N THR A 446 -14.16 -43.13 -12.58
CA THR A 446 -14.40 -44.18 -13.56
C THR A 446 -15.60 -43.89 -14.45
N ALA A 447 -15.55 -44.33 -15.70
CA ALA A 447 -16.71 -44.31 -16.62
C ALA A 447 -16.89 -45.66 -17.30
N GLY A 448 -18.14 -46.12 -17.43
CA GLY A 448 -18.46 -47.42 -18.08
C GLY A 448 -18.13 -48.68 -17.27
N LEU A 449 -17.59 -48.52 -16.05
CA LEU A 449 -17.17 -49.63 -15.17
C LEU A 449 -18.11 -49.91 -14.00
N ALA A 450 -19.17 -49.11 -13.86
CA ALA A 450 -20.14 -49.21 -12.78
C ALA A 450 -19.53 -49.11 -11.35
N LYS A 451 -18.40 -48.41 -11.19
CA LYS A 451 -17.73 -48.23 -9.89
C LYS A 451 -18.09 -46.88 -9.28
N ARG A 452 -18.57 -46.90 -8.03
CA ARG A 452 -18.93 -45.68 -7.28
C ARG A 452 -17.69 -44.91 -6.83
N LEU A 453 -17.84 -43.60 -6.70
CA LEU A 453 -16.98 -42.77 -5.86
C LEU A 453 -17.40 -42.92 -4.39
N GLU A 454 -16.44 -42.93 -3.48
CA GLU A 454 -16.68 -42.96 -2.03
C GLU A 454 -16.22 -41.69 -1.33
N GLY A 455 -15.15 -41.05 -1.82
CA GLY A 455 -14.59 -39.83 -1.25
C GLY A 455 -13.81 -39.00 -2.28
N ILE A 456 -13.54 -37.74 -1.93
CA ILE A 456 -12.87 -36.75 -2.78
C ILE A 456 -11.98 -35.80 -1.97
N GLN A 457 -10.86 -35.37 -2.56
CA GLN A 457 -10.03 -34.25 -2.11
C GLN A 457 -9.90 -33.23 -3.25
N ILE A 458 -9.97 -31.94 -2.93
CA ILE A 458 -9.85 -30.84 -3.89
C ILE A 458 -8.94 -29.76 -3.28
N ILE A 459 -7.95 -29.29 -4.04
CA ILE A 459 -6.98 -28.28 -3.61
C ILE A 459 -6.89 -27.19 -4.66
N LEU A 460 -6.92 -25.94 -4.21
CA LEU A 460 -6.62 -24.77 -5.03
C LEU A 460 -5.18 -24.30 -4.75
N VAL A 461 -4.39 -24.08 -5.80
CA VAL A 461 -2.98 -23.67 -5.69
C VAL A 461 -2.66 -22.60 -6.72
N PRO A 462 -1.64 -21.74 -6.51
CA PRO A 462 -1.21 -20.78 -7.53
C PRO A 462 -0.91 -21.46 -8.87
N LYS A 463 -1.13 -20.73 -9.97
CA LYS A 463 -0.90 -21.23 -11.33
C LYS A 463 0.50 -21.80 -11.47
N GLY A 464 0.61 -22.99 -12.07
CA GLY A 464 1.90 -23.64 -12.31
C GLY A 464 2.48 -24.36 -11.10
N SER A 465 1.79 -24.38 -9.96
CA SER A 465 2.23 -25.16 -8.80
C SER A 465 2.32 -26.66 -9.13
N PRO A 466 3.30 -27.38 -8.56
CA PRO A 466 3.45 -28.82 -8.79
C PRO A 466 2.21 -29.59 -8.31
N GLU A 467 1.97 -30.75 -8.92
CA GLU A 467 0.93 -31.68 -8.46
C GLU A 467 1.16 -32.07 -7.00
N PRO A 468 0.12 -32.16 -6.15
CA PRO A 468 0.28 -32.62 -4.78
C PRO A 468 0.83 -34.05 -4.73
N GLY A 469 1.62 -34.35 -3.70
CA GLY A 469 2.24 -35.66 -3.55
C GLY A 469 1.24 -36.83 -3.56
N ARG A 470 1.74 -38.00 -3.98
CA ARG A 470 0.97 -39.26 -4.02
C ARG A 470 0.34 -39.58 -2.66
N THR A 471 1.06 -39.34 -1.58
CA THR A 471 0.53 -39.33 -0.20
C THR A 471 0.25 -37.89 0.21
N TYR A 472 -0.99 -37.60 0.56
CA TYR A 472 -1.45 -36.28 0.95
C TYR A 472 -2.53 -36.40 2.02
N ASP A 473 -2.37 -35.68 3.15
CA ASP A 473 -3.28 -35.73 4.32
C ASP A 473 -3.53 -37.16 4.81
N ASN A 474 -2.44 -37.94 4.97
CA ASN A 474 -2.44 -39.35 5.38
C ASN A 474 -3.20 -40.30 4.43
N ILE A 475 -3.54 -39.84 3.22
CA ILE A 475 -4.20 -40.64 2.19
C ILE A 475 -3.21 -40.86 1.05
N THR A 476 -2.91 -42.12 0.76
CA THR A 476 -2.03 -42.51 -0.34
C THR A 476 -2.85 -42.93 -1.55
N ALA A 477 -2.59 -42.31 -2.70
CA ALA A 477 -3.12 -42.77 -3.98
C ALA A 477 -2.59 -44.16 -4.29
N THR A 478 -3.48 -45.14 -4.36
CA THR A 478 -3.16 -46.55 -4.67
C THR A 478 -3.01 -46.77 -6.17
N ASN A 479 -3.51 -45.84 -6.99
CA ASN A 479 -3.42 -45.89 -8.45
C ASN A 479 -2.60 -44.71 -8.98
N THR A 480 -1.97 -44.89 -10.14
CA THR A 480 -1.15 -43.87 -10.82
C THR A 480 -1.93 -43.07 -11.86
N VAL A 481 -3.13 -43.52 -12.24
CA VAL A 481 -4.01 -42.76 -13.14
C VAL A 481 -5.13 -42.08 -12.36
N SER A 482 -5.56 -40.92 -12.83
CA SER A 482 -6.68 -40.15 -12.27
C SER A 482 -8.03 -40.64 -12.76
N PHE A 483 -8.11 -41.25 -13.95
CA PHE A 483 -9.34 -41.69 -14.59
C PHE A 483 -9.20 -43.06 -15.29
N ILE A 484 -10.25 -43.88 -15.19
CA ILE A 484 -10.30 -45.22 -15.81
C ILE A 484 -11.62 -45.35 -16.58
N ARG A 485 -11.55 -45.66 -17.89
CA ARG A 485 -12.72 -45.82 -18.75
C ARG A 485 -12.69 -47.16 -19.47
N ARG A 486 -13.88 -47.75 -19.67
CA ARG A 486 -14.10 -48.93 -20.51
C ARG A 486 -14.38 -48.54 -21.95
#